data_AF-A0A7S3N988-F1
#
_entry.id   AF-A0A7S3N988-F1
#
_cell.length_a   1.000
_cell.length_b   1.000
_cell.length_c   1.000
_cell.angle_alpha   90.00
_cell.angle_beta   90.00
_cell.angle_gamma   90.00
#
_symmetry.space_group_name_H-M   'P 1'
#
loop_
_entity.id
_entity.type
_entity.pdbx_description
1 polymer ?
#
loop_
_entity_poly.entity_id
_entity_poly.type
_entity_poly.pdbx_seq_one_letter_code
_entity_poly.pdbx_strand_id
1 'polypeptide(L)'
;MTGPQNFTIQNSYIGSYGFMFDAKQLTRADSPLNCQPTDGALQTITLKNNVYNMSLDYTGTPHHGFICSFLEWYPRHSMAVYFLNNTLINIQKTFYRVLLLDVNWATVLVEDNKFLDTTGAVDISQIKTTKDVRIINNLFQNISSTSQNILVIVSTSKVTVTDFYMNGTNSGAVSSAVLNLNMASGAVATLTNIRFTGNLFLGTKAIVSQQLLSEFTLTNSSFTNDQLMQNAIYIDIQQATTISITNTSFTDIQYQNVDDSGAYLIYIAKMMVASGADSYIRNVLFTNIKTNALSFGGFSDLVTGGTGNLILDSVIIKDCSFNSPDSLIASKKFSYSGASQFIIRNTNFTNLNFSKFGNLIELTHNAKLATLITNVVFSNIYGAGVKMEPQDIFDKTNPLILTLSSC
;
A
#
# COMPACT_ATOMS: atom_id res chain seq x y z
N MET A 1 44.41 10.81 -0.32
CA MET A 1 43.33 11.34 0.53
C MET A 1 42.29 10.24 0.65
N THR A 2 42.16 9.57 1.80
CA THR A 2 41.36 8.33 1.97
C THR A 2 40.33 8.46 3.10
N GLY A 3 39.68 9.63 3.19
CA GLY A 3 38.59 9.86 4.13
C GLY A 3 37.22 9.56 3.48
N PRO A 4 36.19 9.21 4.26
CA PRO A 4 34.84 9.06 3.75
C PRO A 4 34.38 10.36 3.11
N GLN A 5 33.92 10.28 1.86
CA GLN A 5 33.38 11.41 1.14
C GLN A 5 31.87 11.48 1.37
N ASN A 6 31.39 12.68 1.65
CA ASN A 6 29.97 13.01 1.77
C ASN A 6 29.63 13.99 0.67
N PHE A 7 28.56 13.71 -0.08
CA PHE A 7 28.04 14.60 -1.09
C PHE A 7 26.74 15.22 -0.58
N THR A 8 26.64 16.54 -0.62
CA THR A 8 25.47 17.27 -0.11
C THR A 8 25.06 18.36 -1.09
N ILE A 9 23.80 18.35 -1.51
CA ILE A 9 23.14 19.46 -2.19
C ILE A 9 22.08 20.01 -1.23
N GLN A 10 22.18 21.30 -0.92
CA GLN A 10 21.25 21.93 0.00
C GLN A 10 20.87 23.36 -0.38
N ASN A 11 19.63 23.73 -0.03
CA ASN A 11 19.07 25.06 -0.25
C ASN A 11 19.13 25.52 -1.72
N SER A 12 19.03 24.57 -2.66
CA SER A 12 19.11 24.85 -4.09
C SER A 12 17.72 24.98 -4.71
N TYR A 13 17.60 25.85 -5.71
CA TYR A 13 16.49 25.84 -6.64
C TYR A 13 16.92 25.09 -7.90
N ILE A 14 16.27 23.98 -8.20
CA ILE A 14 16.61 23.07 -9.29
C ILE A 14 15.49 23.14 -10.33
N GLY A 15 15.79 23.74 -11.48
CA GLY A 15 14.92 23.77 -12.65
C GLY A 15 15.07 22.54 -13.54
N SER A 16 14.19 22.39 -14.52
CA SER A 16 14.09 21.25 -15.44
C SER A 16 15.24 21.06 -16.46
N TYR A 17 16.35 21.79 -16.34
CA TYR A 17 17.60 21.54 -17.06
C TYR A 17 18.64 21.03 -16.07
N GLY A 18 18.97 19.74 -16.12
CA GLY A 18 19.82 19.06 -15.14
C GLY A 18 21.21 19.67 -14.98
N PHE A 19 21.77 19.55 -13.78
CA PHE A 19 23.19 19.80 -13.53
C PHE A 19 24.00 18.53 -13.87
N MET A 20 25.14 18.63 -14.55
CA MET A 20 26.19 17.60 -14.50
C MET A 20 27.36 18.15 -13.70
N PHE A 21 27.82 17.42 -12.69
CA PHE A 21 29.06 17.75 -11.97
C PHE A 21 30.19 16.85 -12.50
N ASP A 22 31.00 17.37 -13.42
CA ASP A 22 32.41 17.00 -13.54
C ASP A 22 33.21 18.12 -12.89
N ALA A 23 34.15 17.78 -12.00
CA ALA A 23 34.84 18.71 -11.09
C ALA A 23 35.76 19.73 -11.80
N LYS A 24 35.67 19.90 -13.12
CA LYS A 24 36.53 20.79 -13.90
C LYS A 24 35.85 21.73 -14.89
N GLN A 25 34.59 21.55 -15.30
CA GLN A 25 33.96 22.50 -16.23
C GLN A 25 32.44 22.63 -16.04
N LEU A 26 31.97 23.87 -15.95
CA LEU A 26 30.57 24.26 -16.00
C LEU A 26 30.09 24.22 -17.45
N THR A 27 29.45 23.13 -17.87
CA THR A 27 28.69 23.08 -19.13
C THR A 27 27.28 22.58 -18.91
N ARG A 28 26.37 23.21 -19.65
CA ARG A 28 24.93 22.94 -19.76
C ARG A 28 24.72 21.47 -20.12
N ALA A 29 23.88 20.75 -19.38
CA ALA A 29 23.56 19.36 -19.67
C ALA A 29 22.06 19.19 -19.95
N ASP A 30 21.73 18.61 -21.11
CA ASP A 30 20.39 18.11 -21.43
C ASP A 30 20.11 16.74 -20.76
N SER A 31 20.78 16.45 -19.64
CA SER A 31 20.88 15.12 -19.06
C SER A 31 20.50 15.11 -17.58
N PRO A 32 19.95 13.99 -17.07
CA PRO A 32 19.73 13.79 -15.65
C PRO A 32 20.99 14.07 -14.82
N LEU A 33 20.78 14.47 -13.55
CA LEU A 33 21.82 14.74 -12.56
C LEU A 33 22.61 13.46 -12.22
N ASN A 34 23.51 13.05 -13.12
CA ASN A 34 24.24 11.80 -13.02
C ASN A 34 25.29 11.89 -11.91
N CYS A 35 24.94 11.46 -10.70
CA CYS A 35 25.84 11.38 -9.57
C CYS A 35 26.75 10.16 -9.74
N GLN A 36 27.75 10.23 -10.61
CA GLN A 36 28.81 9.21 -10.70
C GLN A 36 30.03 9.67 -9.89
N PRO A 37 30.12 9.37 -8.59
CA PRO A 37 31.37 9.59 -7.87
C PRO A 37 32.45 8.69 -8.49
N THR A 38 33.46 9.32 -9.07
CA THR A 38 34.64 8.66 -9.65
C THR A 38 35.53 7.99 -8.60
N ASP A 39 35.35 8.31 -7.32
CA ASP A 39 36.13 7.76 -6.21
C ASP A 39 35.33 6.82 -5.29
N GLY A 40 35.99 5.73 -4.88
CA GLY A 40 35.45 4.67 -4.00
C GLY A 40 35.13 5.09 -2.56
N ALA A 41 35.26 6.36 -2.21
CA ALA A 41 35.14 6.86 -0.83
C ALA A 41 33.76 7.43 -0.47
N LEU A 42 32.85 7.62 -1.43
CA LEU A 42 31.53 8.20 -1.16
C LEU A 42 30.65 7.27 -0.32
N GLN A 43 30.30 7.70 0.90
CA GLN A 43 29.46 6.96 1.85
C GLN A 43 28.04 7.52 1.97
N THR A 44 27.90 8.84 1.82
CA THR A 44 26.62 9.52 2.07
C THR A 44 26.28 10.50 0.96
N ILE A 45 25.01 10.49 0.57
CA ILE A 45 24.40 11.50 -0.29
C ILE A 45 23.25 12.15 0.44
N THR A 46 23.26 13.47 0.53
CA THR A 46 22.21 14.25 1.16
C THR A 46 21.67 15.31 0.21
N LEU A 47 20.36 15.30 0.00
CA LEU A 47 19.61 16.28 -0.75
C LEU A 47 18.62 16.93 0.22
N LYS A 48 18.91 18.17 0.63
CA LYS A 48 18.20 18.81 1.74
C LYS A 48 17.68 20.19 1.40
N ASN A 49 16.44 20.53 1.78
CA ASN A 49 15.88 21.87 1.63
C ASN A 49 15.89 22.41 0.17
N ASN A 50 15.82 21.54 -0.83
CA ASN A 50 15.82 21.98 -2.23
C ASN A 50 14.39 22.21 -2.72
N VAL A 51 14.24 23.12 -3.67
CA VAL A 51 13.00 23.31 -4.43
C VAL A 51 13.23 22.83 -5.85
N TYR A 52 12.47 21.83 -6.26
CA TYR A 52 12.48 21.29 -7.62
C TYR A 52 11.28 21.86 -8.36
N ASN A 53 11.52 22.73 -9.35
CA ASN A 53 10.47 23.26 -10.21
C ASN A 53 10.65 22.74 -11.63
N MET A 54 9.77 21.83 -12.03
CA MET A 54 9.77 21.23 -13.36
C MET A 54 8.74 21.97 -14.23
N SER A 55 9.17 23.07 -14.81
CA SER A 55 8.33 23.95 -15.64
C SER A 55 9.03 24.25 -16.96
N LEU A 56 8.84 23.44 -18.00
CA LEU A 56 9.33 23.78 -19.34
C LEU A 56 8.43 23.24 -20.45
N ASP A 57 8.05 24.16 -21.34
CA ASP A 57 7.43 23.93 -22.66
C ASP A 57 8.37 23.14 -23.59
N TYR A 58 8.62 21.87 -23.28
CA TYR A 58 9.34 20.98 -24.18
C TYR A 58 8.36 20.05 -24.87
N THR A 59 8.14 20.29 -26.17
CA THR A 59 7.31 19.46 -27.06
C THR A 59 8.02 18.19 -27.55
N GLY A 60 9.10 17.78 -26.87
CA GLY A 60 9.93 16.64 -27.24
C GLY A 60 9.65 15.38 -26.41
N THR A 61 10.55 14.39 -26.54
CA THR A 61 10.49 13.11 -25.84
C THR A 61 10.40 13.25 -24.32
N PRO A 62 9.75 12.31 -23.62
CA PRO A 62 9.69 12.26 -22.16
C PRO A 62 11.04 12.47 -21.48
N HIS A 63 11.10 13.34 -20.48
CA HIS A 63 12.30 13.54 -19.65
C HIS A 63 12.06 13.07 -18.20
N HIS A 64 13.12 12.60 -17.55
CA HIS A 64 13.15 12.31 -16.11
C HIS A 64 13.64 13.56 -15.36
N GLY A 65 12.91 14.00 -14.32
CA GLY A 65 13.18 15.27 -13.62
C GLY A 65 14.39 15.22 -12.70
N PHE A 66 14.65 14.10 -12.04
CA PHE A 66 15.85 13.86 -11.24
C PHE A 66 16.16 12.35 -11.20
N ILE A 67 17.31 11.95 -11.74
CA ILE A 67 17.80 10.56 -11.66
C ILE A 67 19.07 10.54 -10.83
N CYS A 68 19.00 9.95 -9.66
CA CYS A 68 20.18 9.43 -8.97
C CYS A 68 20.23 7.92 -9.27
N SER A 69 20.77 7.57 -10.42
CA SER A 69 21.06 6.17 -10.77
C SER A 69 22.51 5.90 -10.42
N PHE A 70 22.74 5.17 -9.34
CA PHE A 70 24.05 4.62 -9.05
C PHE A 70 24.06 3.27 -9.73
N LEU A 71 24.62 3.23 -10.94
CA LEU A 71 24.69 2.03 -11.77
C LEU A 71 25.06 0.81 -10.92
N GLU A 72 24.36 -0.30 -11.14
CA GLU A 72 24.50 -1.59 -10.47
C GLU A 72 25.92 -2.19 -10.53
N TRP A 73 26.89 -1.51 -11.16
CA TRP A 73 28.21 -2.03 -11.46
C TRP A 73 29.25 -1.75 -10.36
N TYR A 74 28.90 -0.96 -9.33
CA TYR A 74 29.77 -0.72 -8.19
C TYR A 74 29.12 -1.20 -6.89
N PRO A 75 29.35 -2.47 -6.47
CA PRO A 75 28.88 -2.99 -5.19
C PRO A 75 29.60 -2.25 -4.06
N ARG A 76 29.01 -1.16 -3.58
CA ARG A 76 29.48 -0.44 -2.39
C ARG A 76 28.69 -0.93 -1.18
N HIS A 77 29.39 -1.54 -0.24
CA HIS A 77 28.79 -1.89 1.05
C HIS A 77 28.61 -0.62 1.89
N SER A 78 27.40 -0.40 2.41
CA SER A 78 27.08 0.62 3.43
C SER A 78 27.00 2.09 2.96
N MET A 79 26.29 2.35 1.87
CA MET A 79 25.93 3.71 1.47
C MET A 79 24.62 4.18 2.11
N ALA A 80 24.46 5.49 2.31
CA ALA A 80 23.21 6.11 2.73
C ALA A 80 22.78 7.23 1.77
N VAL A 81 21.48 7.29 1.46
CA VAL A 81 20.88 8.36 0.67
C VAL A 81 19.77 9.03 1.48
N TYR A 82 19.88 10.34 1.64
CA TYR A 82 18.97 11.16 2.41
C TYR A 82 18.28 12.18 1.49
N PHE A 83 16.96 12.16 1.45
CA PHE A 83 16.12 13.12 0.74
C PHE A 83 15.22 13.84 1.75
N LEU A 84 15.66 15.02 2.20
CA LEU A 84 15.17 15.66 3.42
C LEU A 84 14.56 17.05 3.14
N ASN A 85 13.33 17.29 3.57
CA ASN A 85 12.68 18.60 3.53
C ASN A 85 12.71 19.28 2.15
N ASN A 86 12.55 18.52 1.07
CA ASN A 86 12.49 19.07 -0.28
C ASN A 86 11.05 19.40 -0.67
N THR A 87 10.88 20.42 -1.51
CA THR A 87 9.60 20.73 -2.15
C THR A 87 9.71 20.46 -3.63
N LEU A 88 8.82 19.64 -4.16
CA LEU A 88 8.78 19.22 -5.55
C LEU A 88 7.48 19.73 -6.14
N ILE A 89 7.61 20.60 -7.15
CA ILE A 89 6.49 21.27 -7.80
C ILE A 89 6.50 20.83 -9.27
N ASN A 90 5.47 20.09 -9.67
CA ASN A 90 5.23 19.79 -11.06
C ASN A 90 4.23 20.78 -11.66
N ILE A 91 4.68 21.51 -12.69
CA ILE A 91 3.88 22.56 -13.33
C ILE A 91 3.50 22.17 -14.78
N GLN A 92 3.83 20.96 -15.27
CA GLN A 92 3.39 20.50 -16.61
C GLN A 92 3.15 18.98 -16.75
N LYS A 93 2.34 18.59 -17.76
CA LYS A 93 1.81 17.23 -17.99
C LYS A 93 2.78 16.18 -18.57
N THR A 94 4.05 16.50 -18.77
CA THR A 94 4.97 15.69 -19.62
C THR A 94 6.06 14.92 -18.87
N PHE A 95 6.14 15.03 -17.54
CA PHE A 95 7.19 14.35 -16.76
C PHE A 95 6.75 12.99 -16.21
N TYR A 96 7.60 11.98 -16.45
CA TYR A 96 7.32 10.59 -16.05
C TYR A 96 7.99 10.16 -14.74
N ARG A 97 9.07 10.77 -14.27
CA ARG A 97 9.68 10.39 -12.97
C ARG A 97 10.36 11.58 -12.33
N VAL A 98 9.84 12.00 -11.18
CA VAL A 98 10.41 13.11 -10.41
C VAL A 98 11.56 12.65 -9.52
N LEU A 99 11.55 11.39 -9.06
CA LEU A 99 12.63 10.80 -8.27
C LEU A 99 12.85 9.37 -8.76
N LEU A 100 14.08 9.07 -9.18
CA LEU A 100 14.51 7.70 -9.43
C LEU A 100 15.79 7.46 -8.64
N LEU A 101 15.67 6.65 -7.59
CA LEU A 101 16.78 6.18 -6.77
C LEU A 101 17.01 4.70 -7.08
N ASP A 102 17.89 4.41 -8.02
CA ASP A 102 18.39 3.04 -8.23
C ASP A 102 19.71 2.90 -7.49
N VAL A 103 19.64 2.38 -6.26
CA VAL A 103 20.70 2.35 -5.25
C VAL A 103 20.74 1.00 -4.56
N ASN A 104 21.10 -0.05 -5.32
CA ASN A 104 21.03 -1.46 -4.89
C ASN A 104 21.57 -1.77 -3.48
N TRP A 105 22.54 -1.01 -2.94
CA TRP A 105 23.14 -1.28 -1.62
C TRP A 105 23.08 -0.11 -0.64
N ALA A 106 22.20 0.87 -0.85
CA ALA A 106 22.09 2.02 0.04
C ALA A 106 20.85 1.97 0.92
N THR A 107 21.00 2.33 2.20
CA THR A 107 19.84 2.68 3.03
C THR A 107 19.27 3.99 2.54
N VAL A 108 17.96 4.09 2.38
CA VAL A 108 17.30 5.28 1.85
C VAL A 108 16.37 5.86 2.91
N LEU A 109 16.50 7.16 3.16
CA LEU A 109 15.59 7.93 4.00
C LEU A 109 14.99 9.10 3.21
N VAL A 110 13.66 9.14 3.14
CA VAL A 110 12.88 10.18 2.50
C VAL A 110 12.01 10.85 3.57
N GLU A 111 12.38 12.05 4.00
CA GLU A 111 11.80 12.69 5.18
C GLU A 111 11.36 14.13 4.90
N ASP A 112 10.20 14.52 5.42
CA ASP A 112 9.68 15.90 5.40
C ASP A 112 9.44 16.50 3.99
N ASN A 113 9.29 15.69 2.95
CA ASN A 113 9.14 16.23 1.59
C ASN A 113 7.68 16.56 1.24
N LYS A 114 7.53 17.55 0.36
CA LYS A 114 6.24 17.97 -0.20
C LYS A 114 6.24 17.76 -1.71
N PHE A 115 5.29 16.98 -2.19
CA PHE A 115 5.05 16.75 -3.61
C PHE A 115 3.76 17.46 -3.98
N LEU A 116 3.88 18.46 -4.86
CA LEU A 116 2.79 19.32 -5.29
C LEU A 116 2.65 19.19 -6.82
N ASP A 117 1.47 18.78 -7.28
CA ASP A 117 1.13 18.78 -8.71
C ASP A 117 0.02 19.81 -8.96
N THR A 118 0.21 20.68 -9.95
CA THR A 118 -0.80 21.66 -10.35
C THR A 118 -1.44 21.34 -11.69
N THR A 119 -1.07 20.24 -12.36
CA THR A 119 -1.34 20.09 -13.81
C THR A 119 -1.94 18.80 -14.33
N GLY A 120 -1.97 17.68 -13.62
CA GLY A 120 -2.68 16.51 -14.13
C GLY A 120 -1.88 15.22 -14.31
N ALA A 121 -0.55 15.26 -14.25
CA ALA A 121 0.24 14.11 -14.68
C ALA A 121 1.65 14.12 -14.08
N VAL A 122 1.75 13.54 -12.88
CA VAL A 122 3.03 13.19 -12.31
C VAL A 122 3.12 11.70 -12.04
N ASP A 123 4.15 11.11 -12.63
CA ASP A 123 4.66 9.80 -12.26
C ASP A 123 5.91 10.04 -11.37
N ILE A 124 5.87 9.57 -10.13
CA ILE A 124 6.84 9.92 -9.07
C ILE A 124 7.47 8.66 -8.48
N SER A 125 8.72 8.82 -8.04
CA SER A 125 9.47 7.98 -7.09
C SER A 125 9.48 6.48 -7.32
N GLN A 126 10.55 5.99 -7.96
CA GLN A 126 11.00 4.61 -7.74
C GLN A 126 12.22 4.62 -6.82
N ILE A 127 12.17 3.81 -5.76
CA ILE A 127 13.30 3.52 -4.88
C ILE A 127 13.61 2.03 -5.03
N LYS A 128 14.74 1.70 -5.64
CA LYS A 128 15.25 0.33 -5.78
C LYS A 128 16.50 0.17 -4.95
N THR A 129 16.43 -0.69 -3.94
CA THR A 129 17.55 -1.01 -3.05
C THR A 129 17.32 -2.37 -2.40
N THR A 130 18.40 -3.06 -2.02
CA THR A 130 18.33 -4.28 -1.19
C THR A 130 18.41 -3.98 0.31
N LYS A 131 18.62 -2.71 0.70
CA LYS A 131 18.70 -2.23 2.09
C LYS A 131 17.41 -1.56 2.51
N ASP A 132 17.32 -1.17 3.78
CA ASP A 132 16.14 -0.57 4.39
C ASP A 132 15.73 0.74 3.70
N VAL A 133 14.43 0.93 3.56
CA VAL A 133 13.82 2.19 3.09
C VAL A 133 12.93 2.77 4.18
N ARG A 134 13.15 4.04 4.52
CA ARG A 134 12.36 4.79 5.49
C ARG A 134 11.74 6.02 4.83
N ILE A 135 10.44 6.20 5.02
CA ILE A 135 9.67 7.32 4.48
C ILE A 135 8.91 7.95 5.63
N ILE A 136 9.18 9.22 5.94
CA ILE A 136 8.71 9.87 7.17
C ILE A 136 8.14 11.24 6.83
N ASN A 137 6.91 11.52 7.27
CA ASN A 137 6.30 12.85 7.18
C ASN A 137 6.29 13.44 5.76
N ASN A 138 5.81 12.68 4.77
CA ASN A 138 5.73 13.15 3.39
C ASN A 138 4.30 13.52 3.02
N LEU A 139 4.14 14.66 2.35
CA LEU A 139 2.86 15.17 1.86
C LEU A 139 2.80 15.09 0.33
N PHE A 140 1.75 14.47 -0.17
CA PHE A 140 1.37 14.41 -1.58
C PHE A 140 0.05 15.16 -1.73
N GLN A 141 0.05 16.27 -2.48
CA GLN A 141 -1.12 17.12 -2.63
C GLN A 141 -1.42 17.36 -4.11
N ASN A 142 -2.69 17.20 -4.48
CA ASN A 142 -3.19 17.40 -5.85
C ASN A 142 -2.50 16.51 -6.89
N ILE A 143 -1.91 15.37 -6.48
CA ILE A 143 -1.14 14.48 -7.37
C ILE A 143 -2.04 13.71 -8.31
N SER A 144 -2.16 14.19 -9.52
CA SER A 144 -2.82 13.47 -10.60
C SER A 144 -1.78 12.68 -11.40
N SER A 145 -2.05 11.40 -11.67
CA SER A 145 -1.11 10.55 -12.39
C SER A 145 -1.80 9.75 -13.49
N THR A 146 -1.36 9.97 -14.73
CA THR A 146 -1.65 9.03 -15.82
C THR A 146 -0.84 7.73 -15.67
N SER A 147 0.21 7.71 -14.86
CA SER A 147 1.02 6.52 -14.63
C SER A 147 0.42 5.57 -13.63
N GLN A 148 0.97 4.36 -13.68
CA GLN A 148 0.51 3.25 -12.89
C GLN A 148 0.83 3.41 -11.39
N ASN A 149 1.78 4.25 -10.94
CA ASN A 149 2.17 4.32 -9.52
C ASN A 149 2.66 5.71 -9.04
N ILE A 150 2.38 6.12 -7.78
CA ILE A 150 2.94 7.37 -7.17
C ILE A 150 4.28 7.13 -6.45
N LEU A 151 4.47 5.96 -5.85
CA LEU A 151 5.71 5.57 -5.19
C LEU A 151 5.88 4.05 -5.30
N VAL A 152 6.97 3.64 -5.92
CA VAL A 152 7.34 2.22 -6.07
C VAL A 152 8.60 1.94 -5.26
N ILE A 153 8.52 1.00 -4.33
CA ILE A 153 9.68 0.54 -3.55
C ILE A 153 9.99 -0.90 -3.96
N VAL A 154 11.22 -1.12 -4.42
CA VAL A 154 11.62 -2.36 -5.11
C VAL A 154 12.80 -3.04 -4.39
N SER A 155 12.74 -4.37 -4.28
CA SER A 155 13.83 -5.27 -3.85
C SER A 155 14.30 -5.18 -2.40
N THR A 156 13.79 -4.25 -1.59
CA THR A 156 14.21 -4.11 -0.19
C THR A 156 13.64 -5.22 0.69
N SER A 157 14.38 -5.62 1.73
CA SER A 157 13.91 -6.53 2.78
C SER A 157 13.07 -5.82 3.85
N LYS A 158 13.10 -4.49 3.93
CA LYS A 158 12.39 -3.74 4.98
C LYS A 158 11.98 -2.34 4.54
N VAL A 159 10.69 -2.04 4.71
CA VAL A 159 10.12 -0.72 4.49
C VAL A 159 9.44 -0.23 5.76
N THR A 160 9.73 1.01 6.14
CA THR A 160 8.97 1.72 7.15
C THR A 160 8.44 3.03 6.58
N VAL A 161 7.12 3.17 6.53
CA VAL A 161 6.42 4.40 6.15
C VAL A 161 5.70 4.95 7.37
N THR A 162 5.95 6.20 7.72
CA THR A 162 5.32 6.87 8.86
C THR A 162 4.88 8.26 8.44
N ASP A 163 3.67 8.67 8.85
CA ASP A 163 3.16 10.02 8.58
C ASP A 163 3.11 10.32 7.06
N PHE A 164 2.48 9.43 6.29
CA PHE A 164 2.30 9.61 4.85
C PHE A 164 0.92 10.20 4.57
N TYR A 165 0.87 11.38 3.98
CA TYR A 165 -0.36 12.12 3.74
C TYR A 165 -0.62 12.29 2.25
N MET A 166 -1.78 11.87 1.78
CA MET A 166 -2.27 12.12 0.44
C MET A 166 -3.59 12.88 0.49
N ASN A 167 -3.62 14.08 -0.08
CA ASN A 167 -4.79 14.94 -0.11
C ASN A 167 -5.19 15.27 -1.56
N GLY A 168 -6.49 15.11 -1.81
CA GLY A 168 -7.24 15.01 -3.06
C GLY A 168 -6.66 15.58 -4.34
N THR A 169 -6.99 14.88 -5.43
CA THR A 169 -6.56 15.10 -6.81
C THR A 169 -7.71 15.74 -7.59
N ASN A 170 -7.78 17.07 -7.61
CA ASN A 170 -8.96 17.78 -8.12
C ASN A 170 -9.20 17.71 -9.65
N SER A 171 -8.34 17.04 -10.43
CA SER A 171 -8.53 17.01 -11.89
C SER A 171 -7.90 15.83 -12.64
N GLY A 172 -7.38 14.82 -11.94
CA GLY A 172 -6.75 13.69 -12.62
C GLY A 172 -6.70 12.43 -11.79
N ALA A 173 -7.08 11.35 -12.45
CA ALA A 173 -6.95 9.97 -12.03
C ALA A 173 -5.64 9.62 -11.34
N VAL A 174 -5.65 8.63 -10.44
CA VAL A 174 -4.49 7.75 -10.21
C VAL A 174 -4.80 6.41 -10.86
N SER A 175 -4.00 5.94 -11.82
CA SER A 175 -4.41 4.82 -12.72
C SER A 175 -4.01 3.41 -12.28
N SER A 176 -3.15 3.20 -11.25
CA SER A 176 -2.97 1.85 -10.68
C SER A 176 -2.73 1.75 -9.16
N ALA A 177 -1.69 2.37 -8.57
CA ALA A 177 -1.42 2.35 -7.12
C ALA A 177 -0.80 3.65 -6.59
N VAL A 178 -1.05 4.02 -5.34
CA VAL A 178 -0.30 5.14 -4.71
C VAL A 178 1.01 4.62 -4.17
N LEU A 179 0.96 3.59 -3.32
CA LEU A 179 2.13 2.95 -2.75
C LEU A 179 2.23 1.51 -3.28
N ASN A 180 3.27 1.24 -4.06
CA ASN A 180 3.56 -0.08 -4.60
C ASN A 180 4.81 -0.67 -3.92
N LEU A 181 4.58 -1.69 -3.10
CA LEU A 181 5.58 -2.42 -2.34
C LEU A 181 5.97 -3.69 -3.11
N ASN A 182 6.86 -3.54 -4.09
CA ASN A 182 7.47 -4.66 -4.83
C ASN A 182 8.78 -5.11 -4.16
N MET A 183 8.66 -5.45 -2.88
CA MET A 183 9.77 -5.76 -1.97
C MET A 183 10.35 -7.16 -2.23
N ALA A 184 11.48 -7.50 -1.61
CA ALA A 184 12.00 -8.87 -1.66
C ALA A 184 11.02 -9.88 -1.05
N SER A 185 11.10 -11.15 -1.46
CA SER A 185 10.34 -12.22 -0.78
C SER A 185 10.82 -12.37 0.67
N GLY A 186 9.89 -12.53 1.60
CA GLY A 186 10.14 -12.57 3.04
C GLY A 186 10.37 -11.19 3.67
N ALA A 187 10.14 -10.10 2.95
CA ALA A 187 10.35 -8.74 3.47
C ALA A 187 9.29 -8.30 4.49
N VAL A 188 9.61 -7.27 5.26
CA VAL A 188 8.74 -6.66 6.29
C VAL A 188 8.30 -5.26 5.85
N ALA A 189 7.00 -5.02 5.80
CA ALA A 189 6.42 -3.71 5.52
C ALA A 189 5.69 -3.16 6.76
N THR A 190 6.12 -2.00 7.26
CA THR A 190 5.49 -1.32 8.39
C THR A 190 5.01 0.07 7.98
N LEU A 191 3.69 0.28 8.03
CA LEU A 191 3.02 1.51 7.64
C LEU A 191 2.29 2.07 8.87
N THR A 192 2.59 3.30 9.26
CA THR A 192 1.99 3.94 10.44
C THR A 192 1.49 5.33 10.11
N ASN A 193 0.30 5.69 10.59
CA ASN A 193 -0.31 7.00 10.37
C ASN A 193 -0.36 7.38 8.88
N ILE A 194 -0.87 6.46 8.05
CA ILE A 194 -1.13 6.71 6.63
C ILE A 194 -2.49 7.38 6.51
N ARG A 195 -2.56 8.52 5.82
CA ARG A 195 -3.80 9.29 5.68
C ARG A 195 -4.10 9.67 4.24
N PHE A 196 -5.18 9.13 3.68
CA PHE A 196 -5.68 9.54 2.37
C PHE A 196 -7.01 10.26 2.55
N THR A 197 -7.16 11.42 1.91
CA THR A 197 -8.39 12.22 1.97
C THR A 197 -8.77 12.83 0.63
N GLY A 198 -10.02 12.65 0.20
CA GLY A 198 -10.59 13.33 -0.97
C GLY A 198 -10.00 12.91 -2.32
N ASN A 199 -9.46 11.70 -2.44
CA ASN A 199 -8.79 11.22 -3.65
C ASN A 199 -9.75 10.50 -4.60
N LEU A 200 -9.47 10.58 -5.90
CA LEU A 200 -10.17 9.79 -6.93
C LEU A 200 -9.22 8.75 -7.53
N PHE A 201 -9.47 7.48 -7.26
CA PHE A 201 -8.73 6.35 -7.79
C PHE A 201 -9.43 5.83 -9.04
N LEU A 202 -8.90 6.11 -10.24
CA LEU A 202 -9.37 5.46 -11.47
C LEU A 202 -8.77 4.06 -11.64
N GLY A 203 -7.61 3.84 -11.05
CA GLY A 203 -6.92 2.58 -10.98
C GLY A 203 -7.46 1.68 -9.90
N THR A 204 -6.91 0.47 -9.85
CA THR A 204 -7.45 -0.55 -8.97
C THR A 204 -7.03 -0.36 -7.51
N LYS A 205 -5.92 0.31 -7.16
CA LYS A 205 -5.34 0.19 -5.80
C LYS A 205 -4.85 1.51 -5.20
N ALA A 206 -4.87 1.62 -3.87
CA ALA A 206 -4.21 2.66 -3.10
C ALA A 206 -2.85 2.16 -2.59
N ILE A 207 -2.85 1.01 -1.91
CA ILE A 207 -1.63 0.35 -1.43
C ILE A 207 -1.61 -1.06 -2.01
N VAL A 208 -0.49 -1.48 -2.59
CA VAL A 208 -0.32 -2.84 -3.12
C VAL A 208 1.01 -3.45 -2.68
N SER A 209 0.99 -4.73 -2.27
CA SER A 209 2.20 -5.55 -2.12
C SER A 209 2.15 -6.74 -3.06
N GLN A 210 3.21 -6.95 -3.85
CA GLN A 210 3.19 -7.96 -4.92
C GLN A 210 3.84 -9.30 -4.54
N GLN A 211 4.88 -9.25 -3.70
CA GLN A 211 5.63 -10.43 -3.27
C GLN A 211 5.14 -10.97 -1.91
N LEU A 212 5.59 -12.17 -1.55
CA LEU A 212 5.36 -12.73 -0.22
C LEU A 212 6.07 -11.89 0.84
N LEU A 213 5.31 -11.27 1.73
CA LEU A 213 5.83 -10.57 2.91
C LEU A 213 5.90 -11.54 4.10
N SER A 214 6.94 -11.43 4.93
CA SER A 214 6.95 -12.10 6.23
C SER A 214 5.99 -11.41 7.20
N GLU A 215 5.90 -10.09 7.13
CA GLU A 215 4.98 -9.28 7.92
C GLU A 215 4.51 -8.05 7.14
N PHE A 216 3.20 -7.79 7.18
CA PHE A 216 2.60 -6.53 6.77
C PHE A 216 1.88 -5.88 7.96
N THR A 217 2.29 -4.68 8.33
CA THR A 217 1.71 -3.93 9.45
C THR A 217 1.19 -2.58 8.98
N LEU A 218 -0.08 -2.27 9.28
CA LEU A 218 -0.73 -0.98 9.06
C LEU A 218 -1.38 -0.51 10.36
N THR A 219 -0.95 0.62 10.92
CA THR A 219 -1.41 1.07 12.24
C THR A 219 -1.73 2.57 12.28
N ASN A 220 -2.78 2.94 13.01
CA ASN A 220 -3.19 4.33 13.25
C ASN A 220 -3.49 5.12 11.96
N SER A 221 -4.07 4.47 10.95
CA SER A 221 -4.29 5.04 9.61
C SER A 221 -5.74 5.46 9.37
N SER A 222 -5.96 6.43 8.47
CA SER A 222 -7.30 6.96 8.19
C SER A 222 -7.50 7.24 6.70
N PHE A 223 -8.60 6.75 6.15
CA PHE A 223 -8.96 6.92 4.75
C PHE A 223 -10.35 7.55 4.68
N THR A 224 -10.50 8.71 4.03
CA THR A 224 -11.73 9.52 4.19
C THR A 224 -12.13 10.25 2.90
N ASN A 225 -13.42 10.23 2.56
CA ASN A 225 -13.96 10.93 1.38
C ASN A 225 -13.30 10.54 0.04
N ASP A 226 -12.70 9.35 -0.03
CA ASP A 226 -12.10 8.85 -1.26
C ASP A 226 -13.15 8.20 -2.16
N GLN A 227 -12.90 8.27 -3.47
CA GLN A 227 -13.75 7.71 -4.50
C GLN A 227 -12.97 6.67 -5.30
N LEU A 228 -13.56 5.49 -5.44
CA LEU A 228 -13.01 4.34 -6.14
C LEU A 228 -13.79 4.10 -7.42
N MET A 229 -13.07 3.87 -8.52
CA MET A 229 -13.67 3.45 -9.79
C MET A 229 -13.73 1.92 -9.91
N GLN A 230 -14.24 1.43 -11.05
CA GLN A 230 -14.51 0.03 -11.34
C GLN A 230 -13.32 -0.92 -11.04
N ASN A 231 -13.62 -2.10 -10.49
CA ASN A 231 -12.67 -3.13 -10.03
C ASN A 231 -11.55 -2.68 -9.06
N ALA A 232 -11.81 -1.68 -8.23
CA ALA A 232 -10.85 -1.21 -7.25
C ALA A 232 -10.82 -2.07 -5.96
N ILE A 233 -9.59 -2.48 -5.63
CA ILE A 233 -9.15 -3.03 -4.35
C ILE A 233 -8.29 -1.98 -3.67
N TYR A 234 -8.78 -1.36 -2.61
CA TYR A 234 -8.08 -0.20 -2.05
C TYR A 234 -6.73 -0.57 -1.40
N ILE A 235 -6.70 -1.56 -0.52
CA ILE A 235 -5.47 -2.15 0.01
C ILE A 235 -5.38 -3.59 -0.47
N ASP A 236 -4.38 -3.90 -1.30
CA ASP A 236 -4.17 -5.20 -1.91
C ASP A 236 -2.87 -5.86 -1.42
N ILE A 237 -3.02 -6.91 -0.62
CA ILE A 237 -1.91 -7.71 -0.12
C ILE A 237 -1.93 -9.05 -0.86
N GLN A 238 -1.02 -9.24 -1.82
CA GLN A 238 -1.00 -10.48 -2.59
C GLN A 238 -0.67 -11.69 -1.73
N GLN A 239 0.39 -11.63 -0.93
CA GLN A 239 0.80 -12.74 -0.06
C GLN A 239 1.49 -12.23 1.21
N ALA A 240 1.11 -12.75 2.37
CA ALA A 240 1.79 -12.46 3.63
C ALA A 240 1.77 -13.66 4.59
N THR A 241 2.78 -13.76 5.44
CA THR A 241 2.79 -14.73 6.55
C THR A 241 2.05 -14.19 7.78
N THR A 242 2.33 -12.95 8.15
CA THR A 242 1.64 -12.27 9.25
C THR A 242 1.07 -10.94 8.77
N ILE A 243 -0.15 -10.62 9.19
CA ILE A 243 -0.79 -9.32 8.95
C ILE A 243 -1.22 -8.72 10.29
N SER A 244 -0.93 -7.43 10.46
CA SER A 244 -1.39 -6.60 11.57
C SER A 244 -2.02 -5.32 11.02
N ILE A 245 -3.34 -5.20 11.07
CA ILE A 245 -4.04 -3.96 10.75
C ILE A 245 -4.73 -3.47 12.01
N THR A 246 -4.29 -2.34 12.57
CA THR A 246 -4.84 -1.83 13.83
C THR A 246 -5.18 -0.36 13.83
N ASN A 247 -6.18 0.00 14.63
CA ASN A 247 -6.60 1.39 14.87
C ASN A 247 -6.75 2.15 13.54
N THR A 248 -7.44 1.54 12.58
CA THR A 248 -7.54 2.05 11.20
C THR A 248 -9.00 2.36 10.88
N SER A 249 -9.25 3.44 10.13
CA SER A 249 -10.61 3.86 9.79
C SER A 249 -10.79 4.12 8.29
N PHE A 250 -11.96 3.73 7.77
CA PHE A 250 -12.44 3.99 6.42
C PHE A 250 -13.79 4.69 6.55
N THR A 251 -13.86 5.95 6.13
CA THR A 251 -15.02 6.84 6.31
C THR A 251 -15.43 7.46 4.98
N ASP A 252 -16.72 7.42 4.66
CA ASP A 252 -17.28 8.09 3.47
C ASP A 252 -16.68 7.61 2.14
N ILE A 253 -16.22 6.35 2.06
CA ILE A 253 -15.61 5.80 0.83
C ILE A 253 -16.70 5.46 -0.19
N GLN A 254 -16.65 6.14 -1.34
CA GLN A 254 -17.62 5.99 -2.41
C GLN A 254 -17.08 5.10 -3.53
N TYR A 255 -18.00 4.42 -4.21
CA TYR A 255 -17.71 3.60 -5.38
C TYR A 255 -18.61 4.07 -6.53
N GLN A 256 -18.04 4.50 -7.66
CA GLN A 256 -18.82 5.18 -8.70
C GLN A 256 -19.60 4.22 -9.63
N ASN A 257 -19.17 2.96 -9.78
CA ASN A 257 -19.87 1.94 -10.58
C ASN A 257 -20.30 0.77 -9.68
N VAL A 258 -21.51 0.85 -9.14
CA VAL A 258 -22.01 0.01 -8.03
C VAL A 258 -22.48 -1.38 -8.46
N ASP A 259 -22.32 -1.75 -9.73
CA ASP A 259 -22.82 -3.02 -10.28
C ASP A 259 -21.74 -4.11 -10.42
N ASP A 260 -20.48 -3.81 -10.08
CA ASP A 260 -19.38 -4.77 -10.20
C ASP A 260 -19.09 -5.49 -8.88
N SER A 261 -19.38 -6.80 -8.87
CA SER A 261 -18.96 -7.73 -7.85
C SER A 261 -17.43 -7.81 -7.76
N GLY A 262 -16.85 -7.69 -6.57
CA GLY A 262 -15.42 -7.99 -6.33
C GLY A 262 -14.53 -6.82 -5.87
N ALA A 263 -15.10 -5.64 -5.64
CA ALA A 263 -14.40 -4.51 -5.01
C ALA A 263 -14.28 -4.71 -3.50
N TYR A 264 -13.11 -4.40 -2.91
CA TYR A 264 -12.88 -4.49 -1.46
C TYR A 264 -11.98 -3.35 -0.97
N LEU A 265 -12.24 -2.85 0.24
CA LEU A 265 -11.32 -1.91 0.88
C LEU A 265 -10.02 -2.58 1.30
N ILE A 266 -10.10 -3.82 1.80
CA ILE A 266 -8.94 -4.63 2.13
C ILE A 266 -9.11 -5.99 1.46
N TYR A 267 -8.16 -6.35 0.61
CA TYR A 267 -8.08 -7.67 0.00
C TYR A 267 -6.74 -8.31 0.30
N ILE A 268 -6.78 -9.54 0.79
CA ILE A 268 -5.62 -10.35 1.06
C ILE A 268 -5.73 -11.59 0.20
N ALA A 269 -4.98 -11.66 -0.90
CA ALA A 269 -5.16 -12.72 -1.89
C ALA A 269 -4.79 -14.10 -1.35
N LYS A 270 -3.72 -14.18 -0.54
CA LYS A 270 -3.27 -15.43 0.08
C LYS A 270 -2.59 -15.22 1.41
N MET A 271 -3.03 -15.95 2.43
CA MET A 271 -2.35 -16.06 3.72
C MET A 271 -1.45 -17.30 3.75
N MET A 272 -0.16 -17.10 4.06
CA MET A 272 0.81 -18.17 4.24
C MET A 272 1.00 -18.45 5.73
N VAL A 273 0.24 -19.39 6.28
CA VAL A 273 0.24 -19.61 7.73
C VAL A 273 1.57 -20.22 8.19
N ALA A 274 2.24 -19.55 9.13
CA ALA A 274 3.42 -20.06 9.83
C ALA A 274 3.06 -20.55 11.25
N SER A 275 3.95 -21.33 11.87
CA SER A 275 3.76 -21.82 13.22
C SER A 275 3.84 -20.69 14.25
N GLY A 276 2.84 -20.59 15.13
CA GLY A 276 2.86 -19.71 16.30
C GLY A 276 2.62 -18.21 16.10
N ALA A 277 2.37 -17.74 14.87
CA ALA A 277 2.11 -16.32 14.59
C ALA A 277 0.66 -16.07 14.15
N ASP A 278 -0.12 -15.38 14.99
CA ASP A 278 -1.48 -14.95 14.65
C ASP A 278 -1.44 -13.70 13.77
N SER A 279 -2.34 -13.64 12.78
CA SER A 279 -2.65 -12.44 12.02
C SER A 279 -3.91 -11.79 12.54
N TYR A 280 -3.93 -10.46 12.64
CA TYR A 280 -5.04 -9.73 13.21
C TYR A 280 -5.42 -8.49 12.41
N ILE A 281 -6.74 -8.27 12.32
CA ILE A 281 -7.36 -6.99 11.97
C ILE A 281 -8.16 -6.56 13.19
N ARG A 282 -7.67 -5.54 13.90
CA ARG A 282 -8.20 -5.16 15.21
C ARG A 282 -8.48 -3.67 15.36
N ASN A 283 -9.58 -3.30 16.04
CA ASN A 283 -9.95 -1.90 16.25
C ASN A 283 -10.08 -1.15 14.91
N VAL A 284 -10.82 -1.72 13.97
CA VAL A 284 -11.02 -1.14 12.63
C VAL A 284 -12.46 -0.64 12.49
N LEU A 285 -12.61 0.59 12.00
CA LEU A 285 -13.90 1.22 11.74
C LEU A 285 -14.15 1.35 10.25
N PHE A 286 -15.29 0.87 9.79
CA PHE A 286 -15.85 1.11 8.47
C PHE A 286 -17.18 1.86 8.64
N THR A 287 -17.29 3.08 8.13
CA THR A 287 -18.50 3.89 8.30
C THR A 287 -18.87 4.62 7.02
N ASN A 288 -20.16 4.58 6.66
CA ASN A 288 -20.69 5.20 5.44
C ASN A 288 -19.90 4.81 4.17
N ILE A 289 -19.57 3.52 4.05
CA ILE A 289 -18.91 2.97 2.85
C ILE A 289 -19.95 2.38 1.89
N LYS A 290 -19.66 2.43 0.58
CA LYS A 290 -20.52 1.86 -0.48
C LYS A 290 -19.86 0.72 -1.26
N THR A 291 -18.96 -0.01 -0.61
CA THR A 291 -18.19 -1.14 -1.19
C THR A 291 -17.89 -2.19 -0.11
N ASN A 292 -17.45 -3.38 -0.47
CA ASN A 292 -17.15 -4.43 0.51
C ASN A 292 -15.96 -4.05 1.38
N ALA A 293 -15.98 -4.49 2.64
CA ALA A 293 -14.94 -4.12 3.59
C ALA A 293 -13.70 -4.99 3.41
N LEU A 294 -13.86 -6.31 3.45
CA LEU A 294 -12.75 -7.23 3.64
C LEU A 294 -12.93 -8.54 2.88
N SER A 295 -11.88 -8.99 2.20
CA SER A 295 -11.83 -10.34 1.62
C SER A 295 -10.47 -11.01 1.80
N PHE A 296 -10.52 -12.30 2.13
CA PHE A 296 -9.38 -13.22 2.12
C PHE A 296 -9.54 -14.21 0.96
N GLY A 297 -8.60 -14.24 0.03
CA GLY A 297 -8.68 -15.02 -1.21
C GLY A 297 -8.30 -16.50 -1.08
N GLY A 298 -7.54 -16.86 -0.03
CA GLY A 298 -7.10 -18.23 0.21
C GLY A 298 -6.11 -18.37 1.36
N PHE A 299 -6.00 -19.60 1.87
CA PHE A 299 -5.05 -19.98 2.92
C PHE A 299 -4.20 -21.13 2.38
N SER A 300 -2.91 -21.11 2.71
CA SER A 300 -2.05 -22.27 2.43
C SER A 300 -0.99 -22.44 3.50
N ASP A 301 -0.68 -23.70 3.78
CA ASP A 301 0.42 -24.11 4.65
C ASP A 301 1.76 -23.61 4.07
N LEU A 302 2.52 -22.84 4.86
CA LEU A 302 3.95 -22.63 4.61
C LEU A 302 4.78 -23.78 5.21
N VAL A 303 4.27 -24.38 6.29
CA VAL A 303 4.83 -25.55 6.98
C VAL A 303 3.67 -26.45 7.40
N THR A 304 3.79 -27.76 7.19
CA THR A 304 2.80 -28.75 7.65
C THR A 304 2.55 -28.60 9.14
N GLY A 305 1.30 -28.34 9.54
CA GLY A 305 0.91 -28.26 10.94
C GLY A 305 1.15 -26.90 11.61
N GLY A 306 1.17 -25.81 10.85
CA GLY A 306 1.08 -24.46 11.43
C GLY A 306 -0.15 -24.27 12.34
N THR A 307 -0.05 -23.26 13.20
CA THR A 307 -1.02 -22.99 14.28
C THR A 307 -1.47 -21.54 14.35
N GLY A 308 -0.99 -20.68 13.45
CA GLY A 308 -1.32 -19.26 13.43
C GLY A 308 -2.78 -19.02 13.02
N ASN A 309 -3.53 -18.27 13.80
CA ASN A 309 -4.93 -17.92 13.52
C ASN A 309 -5.02 -16.65 12.69
N LEU A 310 -6.17 -16.48 12.03
CA LEU A 310 -6.60 -15.19 11.51
C LEU A 310 -7.73 -14.66 12.37
N ILE A 311 -7.56 -13.46 12.92
CA ILE A 311 -8.44 -12.89 13.94
C ILE A 311 -8.97 -11.54 13.49
N LEU A 312 -10.28 -11.42 13.35
CA LEU A 312 -11.00 -10.14 13.29
C LEU A 312 -11.50 -9.81 14.70
N ASP A 313 -11.03 -8.71 15.27
CA ASP A 313 -11.28 -8.39 16.68
C ASP A 313 -11.66 -6.93 16.85
N SER A 314 -12.81 -6.63 17.48
CA SER A 314 -13.21 -5.24 17.72
C SER A 314 -13.34 -4.44 16.41
N VAL A 315 -13.95 -5.05 15.40
CA VAL A 315 -14.27 -4.41 14.11
C VAL A 315 -15.68 -3.80 14.18
N ILE A 316 -15.84 -2.57 13.70
CA ILE A 316 -17.14 -1.89 13.67
C ILE A 316 -17.46 -1.55 12.22
N ILE A 317 -18.60 -2.02 11.72
CA ILE A 317 -19.15 -1.64 10.42
C ILE A 317 -20.51 -1.01 10.62
N LYS A 318 -20.67 0.26 10.25
CA LYS A 318 -21.91 0.98 10.51
C LYS A 318 -22.33 1.98 9.45
N ASP A 319 -23.64 2.22 9.39
CA ASP A 319 -24.26 3.28 8.59
C ASP A 319 -23.91 3.14 7.09
N CYS A 320 -23.91 1.91 6.57
CA CYS A 320 -23.52 1.61 5.18
C CYS A 320 -24.72 1.18 4.32
N SER A 321 -24.64 1.47 3.02
CA SER A 321 -25.64 1.06 2.03
C SER A 321 -24.96 0.45 0.81
N PHE A 322 -25.43 -0.73 0.40
CA PHE A 322 -24.85 -1.53 -0.66
C PHE A 322 -25.89 -1.83 -1.74
N ASN A 323 -25.52 -1.67 -3.01
CA ASN A 323 -26.40 -1.92 -4.16
C ASN A 323 -26.05 -3.17 -4.97
N SER A 324 -25.14 -4.01 -4.47
CA SER A 324 -24.63 -5.23 -5.11
C SER A 324 -24.83 -6.45 -4.18
N PRO A 325 -25.10 -7.67 -4.71
CA PRO A 325 -25.23 -8.90 -3.92
C PRO A 325 -23.87 -9.43 -3.43
N ASP A 326 -23.05 -8.54 -2.87
CA ASP A 326 -21.71 -8.87 -2.43
C ASP A 326 -21.64 -9.26 -0.94
N SER A 327 -20.47 -9.74 -0.56
CA SER A 327 -20.12 -10.17 0.79
C SER A 327 -19.26 -9.11 1.46
N LEU A 328 -19.80 -8.48 2.51
CA LEU A 328 -19.13 -7.40 3.24
C LEU A 328 -17.81 -7.87 3.87
N ILE A 329 -17.83 -9.06 4.48
CA ILE A 329 -16.65 -9.82 4.88
C ILE A 329 -16.69 -11.17 4.17
N ALA A 330 -15.62 -11.52 3.44
CA ALA A 330 -15.53 -12.79 2.75
C ALA A 330 -14.23 -13.54 3.10
N SER A 331 -14.34 -14.85 3.31
CA SER A 331 -13.18 -15.76 3.34
C SER A 331 -13.36 -16.83 2.27
N LYS A 332 -12.48 -16.82 1.29
CA LYS A 332 -12.43 -17.76 0.18
C LYS A 332 -11.34 -18.79 0.41
N LYS A 333 -11.63 -20.05 0.06
CA LYS A 333 -10.65 -21.13 0.02
C LYS A 333 -9.85 -21.33 1.33
N PHE A 334 -10.54 -21.32 2.46
CA PHE A 334 -9.93 -21.66 3.75
C PHE A 334 -9.85 -23.19 3.86
N SER A 335 -8.83 -23.80 3.27
CA SER A 335 -8.50 -25.21 3.48
C SER A 335 -7.24 -25.30 4.33
N TYR A 336 -7.35 -25.94 5.49
CA TYR A 336 -6.24 -26.01 6.43
C TYR A 336 -6.21 -27.32 7.20
N SER A 337 -5.07 -28.00 7.13
CA SER A 337 -4.86 -29.32 7.76
C SER A 337 -4.32 -29.24 9.19
N GLY A 338 -3.71 -28.11 9.56
CA GLY A 338 -3.17 -27.85 10.90
C GLY A 338 -4.23 -27.33 11.89
N ALA A 339 -3.77 -26.61 12.92
CA ALA A 339 -4.61 -26.14 14.02
C ALA A 339 -4.94 -24.63 13.96
N SER A 340 -4.96 -24.05 12.76
CA SER A 340 -5.34 -22.65 12.56
C SER A 340 -6.85 -22.47 12.45
N GLN A 341 -7.34 -21.36 12.99
CA GLN A 341 -8.74 -20.97 12.93
C GLN A 341 -8.93 -19.60 12.27
N PHE A 342 -10.11 -19.41 11.68
CA PHE A 342 -10.62 -18.08 11.42
C PHE A 342 -11.54 -17.66 12.57
N ILE A 343 -11.26 -16.52 13.19
CA ILE A 343 -11.95 -16.05 14.40
C ILE A 343 -12.50 -14.65 14.14
N ILE A 344 -13.79 -14.44 14.40
CA ILE A 344 -14.44 -13.13 14.40
C ILE A 344 -14.96 -12.88 15.80
N ARG A 345 -14.54 -11.80 16.45
CA ARG A 345 -14.96 -11.49 17.81
C ARG A 345 -15.07 -10.02 18.13
N ASN A 346 -15.90 -9.70 19.12
CA ASN A 346 -16.11 -8.32 19.61
C ASN A 346 -16.52 -7.35 18.47
N THR A 347 -17.16 -7.86 17.42
CA THR A 347 -17.45 -7.12 16.19
C THR A 347 -18.88 -6.61 16.19
N ASN A 348 -19.12 -5.41 15.67
CA ASN A 348 -20.46 -4.83 15.59
C ASN A 348 -20.83 -4.44 14.16
N PHE A 349 -21.98 -4.93 13.69
CA PHE A 349 -22.64 -4.54 12.45
C PHE A 349 -23.91 -3.77 12.81
N THR A 350 -23.99 -2.48 12.47
CA THR A 350 -25.14 -1.63 12.83
C THR A 350 -25.62 -0.79 11.65
N ASN A 351 -26.93 -0.70 11.44
CA ASN A 351 -27.54 0.16 10.40
C ASN A 351 -26.98 -0.15 8.99
N LEU A 352 -27.14 -1.38 8.52
CA LEU A 352 -26.66 -1.81 7.21
C LEU A 352 -27.84 -2.13 6.29
N ASN A 353 -27.81 -1.58 5.07
CA ASN A 353 -28.85 -1.76 4.07
C ASN A 353 -28.29 -2.36 2.77
N PHE A 354 -28.81 -3.52 2.36
CA PHE A 354 -28.43 -4.19 1.12
C PHE A 354 -29.62 -4.24 0.18
N SER A 355 -29.56 -3.51 -0.94
CA SER A 355 -30.72 -3.38 -1.84
C SER A 355 -30.97 -4.61 -2.72
N LYS A 356 -29.95 -5.45 -2.96
CA LYS A 356 -30.02 -6.62 -3.86
C LYS A 356 -29.84 -7.98 -3.14
N PHE A 357 -30.05 -8.02 -1.83
CA PHE A 357 -29.71 -9.17 -0.95
C PHE A 357 -28.23 -9.58 -1.01
N GLY A 358 -27.49 -9.45 0.09
CA GLY A 358 -26.05 -9.78 0.14
C GLY A 358 -25.67 -10.62 1.36
N ASN A 359 -24.37 -10.74 1.61
CA ASN A 359 -23.86 -11.41 2.81
C ASN A 359 -23.15 -10.40 3.71
N LEU A 360 -23.46 -10.42 5.00
CA LEU A 360 -22.62 -9.76 6.00
C LEU A 360 -21.28 -10.47 6.11
N ILE A 361 -21.34 -11.81 6.18
CA ILE A 361 -20.20 -12.69 6.30
C ILE A 361 -20.43 -13.86 5.35
N GLU A 362 -19.47 -14.10 4.45
CA GLU A 362 -19.42 -15.28 3.60
C GLU A 362 -18.15 -16.09 3.89
N LEU A 363 -18.33 -17.36 4.23
CA LEU A 363 -17.23 -18.27 4.54
C LEU A 363 -17.27 -19.47 3.61
N THR A 364 -16.19 -19.69 2.85
CA THR A 364 -15.96 -20.96 2.15
C THR A 364 -14.75 -21.67 2.78
N HIS A 365 -14.99 -22.78 3.46
CA HIS A 365 -13.96 -23.47 4.23
C HIS A 365 -14.07 -24.99 4.17
N ASN A 366 -12.93 -25.66 4.24
CA ASN A 366 -12.74 -27.09 4.52
C ASN A 366 -11.53 -27.22 5.46
N ALA A 367 -11.69 -26.87 6.73
CA ALA A 367 -10.60 -26.89 7.71
C ALA A 367 -10.92 -27.77 8.91
N LYS A 368 -9.88 -28.29 9.55
CA LYS A 368 -10.00 -29.20 10.70
C LYS A 368 -10.68 -28.55 11.91
N LEU A 369 -10.40 -27.27 12.14
CA LEU A 369 -10.96 -26.51 13.26
C LEU A 369 -12.09 -25.60 12.79
N ALA A 370 -13.05 -25.38 13.68
CA ALA A 370 -14.20 -24.54 13.42
C ALA A 370 -13.81 -23.08 13.18
N THR A 371 -14.56 -22.40 12.31
CA THR A 371 -14.63 -20.93 12.34
C THR A 371 -15.36 -20.51 13.61
N LEU A 372 -14.82 -19.54 14.34
CA LEU A 372 -15.39 -19.05 15.60
C LEU A 372 -15.96 -17.65 15.40
N ILE A 373 -17.24 -17.44 15.74
CA ILE A 373 -17.87 -16.13 15.78
C ILE A 373 -18.39 -15.91 17.21
N THR A 374 -17.82 -14.96 17.93
CA THR A 374 -18.06 -14.79 19.38
C THR A 374 -18.22 -13.34 19.79
N ASN A 375 -19.24 -12.99 20.58
CA ASN A 375 -19.48 -11.60 20.97
C ASN A 375 -19.62 -10.67 19.75
N VAL A 376 -20.52 -11.01 18.83
CA VAL A 376 -20.75 -10.25 17.59
C VAL A 376 -22.18 -9.72 17.59
N VAL A 377 -22.34 -8.41 17.44
CA VAL A 377 -23.66 -7.77 17.47
C VAL A 377 -24.13 -7.46 16.05
N PHE A 378 -25.38 -7.82 15.76
CA PHE A 378 -26.08 -7.46 14.53
C PHE A 378 -27.30 -6.60 14.87
N SER A 379 -27.33 -5.34 14.43
CA SER A 379 -28.43 -4.41 14.73
C SER A 379 -28.87 -3.66 13.48
N ASN A 380 -30.18 -3.60 13.24
CA ASN A 380 -30.77 -2.88 12.10
C ASN A 380 -30.13 -3.27 10.75
N ILE A 381 -30.17 -4.58 10.44
CA ILE A 381 -29.67 -5.14 9.18
C ILE A 381 -30.85 -5.41 8.26
N TYR A 382 -30.81 -4.86 7.05
CA TYR A 382 -31.79 -5.15 6.01
C TYR A 382 -31.12 -5.80 4.80
N GLY A 383 -31.67 -6.93 4.35
CA GLY A 383 -31.26 -7.57 3.10
C GLY A 383 -29.91 -8.31 3.16
N ALA A 384 -29.41 -8.74 4.32
CA ALA A 384 -28.19 -9.55 4.37
C ALA A 384 -28.21 -10.62 5.45
N GLY A 385 -27.41 -11.66 5.26
CA GLY A 385 -27.26 -12.77 6.20
C GLY A 385 -25.81 -13.25 6.36
N VAL A 386 -25.63 -14.32 7.13
CA VAL A 386 -24.36 -15.05 7.21
C VAL A 386 -24.47 -16.28 6.32
N LYS A 387 -23.53 -16.42 5.39
CA LYS A 387 -23.46 -17.54 4.43
C LYS A 387 -22.23 -18.39 4.73
N MET A 388 -22.40 -19.70 4.69
CA MET A 388 -21.31 -20.65 4.80
C MET A 388 -21.47 -21.79 3.81
N GLU A 389 -20.39 -22.14 3.13
CA GLU A 389 -20.36 -23.21 2.14
C GLU A 389 -19.06 -24.02 2.25
N PRO A 390 -19.09 -25.34 2.00
CA PRO A 390 -17.86 -26.10 1.87
C PRO A 390 -17.06 -25.60 0.66
N GLN A 391 -15.73 -25.53 0.78
CA GLN A 391 -14.84 -25.21 -0.34
C GLN A 391 -14.84 -26.31 -1.41
N ASP A 392 -14.76 -27.57 -0.98
CA ASP A 392 -14.86 -28.75 -1.83
C ASP A 392 -15.87 -29.71 -1.20
N ILE A 393 -17.00 -29.92 -1.89
CA ILE A 393 -18.09 -30.80 -1.43
C ILE A 393 -17.67 -32.27 -1.35
N PHE A 394 -16.56 -32.66 -1.97
CA PHE A 394 -16.06 -34.04 -2.00
C PHE A 394 -15.01 -34.31 -0.91
N ASP A 395 -14.44 -33.28 -0.29
CA ASP A 395 -13.58 -33.45 0.87
C ASP A 395 -14.43 -33.75 2.12
N LYS A 396 -14.57 -35.05 2.39
CA LYS A 396 -15.29 -35.56 3.55
C LYS A 396 -14.43 -35.59 4.82
N THR A 397 -13.15 -35.21 4.74
CA THR A 397 -12.21 -35.36 5.87
C THR A 397 -12.30 -34.20 6.85
N ASN A 398 -12.66 -33.00 6.37
CA ASN A 398 -12.82 -31.80 7.18
C ASN A 398 -14.21 -31.20 6.94
N PRO A 399 -15.22 -31.51 7.78
CA PRO A 399 -16.56 -30.96 7.60
C PRO A 399 -16.58 -29.44 7.82
N LEU A 400 -17.59 -28.78 7.26
CA LEU A 400 -17.90 -27.38 7.56
C LEU A 400 -18.32 -27.26 9.04
N ILE A 401 -17.56 -26.52 9.87
CA ILE A 401 -17.87 -26.33 11.29
C ILE A 401 -17.85 -24.84 11.65
N LEU A 402 -18.94 -24.38 12.26
CA LEU A 402 -19.11 -23.04 12.81
C LEU A 402 -19.49 -23.12 14.29
N THR A 403 -18.86 -22.31 15.12
CA THR A 403 -19.30 -22.08 16.50
C THR A 403 -19.75 -20.63 16.65
N LEU A 404 -21.01 -20.44 17.06
CA LEU A 404 -21.59 -19.15 17.43
C LEU A 404 -21.73 -19.07 18.95
N SER A 405 -21.24 -18.01 19.58
CA SER A 405 -21.48 -17.78 21.01
C SER A 405 -21.63 -16.30 21.34
N SER A 406 -22.67 -15.96 22.12
CA SER A 406 -23.02 -14.58 22.47
C SER A 406 -23.13 -13.67 21.22
N CYS A 407 -24.07 -13.98 20.33
CA CYS A 407 -24.35 -13.21 19.12
C CYS A 407 -25.72 -12.54 19.19
#